data_AF-A0A9R1UKE8-F1
#
_entry.id   AF-A0A9R1UKE8-F1
#
_cell.length_a   1.000
_cell.length_b   1.000
_cell.length_c   1.000
_cell.angle_alpha   90.00
_cell.angle_beta   90.00
_cell.angle_gamma   90.00
#
_symmetry.space_group_name_H-M   'P 1'
#
loop_
_entity.id
_entity.type
_entity.pdbx_description
1 polymer ?
#
loop_
_entity_poly.entity_id
_entity_poly.type
_entity_poly.pdbx_seq_one_letter_code
_entity_poly.pdbx_strand_id
1 'polypeptide(L)'
;MSSSSESYNTISIYRIELNPPCLCRNQHVSKLREAWKPNNPARRYYICTKSMISNDSCNFFQWLDPTLPKHYKDMLWNMKLRNDDLLVRNGQVVELQKKVEKHKLLRKAKKELDEARIQELIIEIESMKKMLKKVVLITLVYLLFVVMYFQLV
;
A
#
# COMPACT_ATOMS: atom_id res chain seq x y z
N MET A 1 -57.09 29.32 31.61
CA MET A 1 -57.24 28.30 32.67
C MET A 1 -57.27 26.96 31.96
N SER A 2 -56.34 26.02 32.09
CA SER A 2 -55.14 25.94 32.92
C SER A 2 -54.10 25.13 32.15
N SER A 3 -52.86 25.62 32.19
CA SER A 3 -51.65 24.92 31.81
C SER A 3 -51.39 23.79 32.80
N SER A 4 -51.15 22.57 32.33
CA SER A 4 -50.55 21.50 33.13
C SER A 4 -49.36 20.94 32.35
N SER A 5 -48.22 21.62 32.50
CA SER A 5 -46.90 21.15 32.10
C SER A 5 -46.48 20.03 33.05
N GLU A 6 -46.70 18.78 32.66
CA GLU A 6 -46.11 17.63 33.34
C GLU A 6 -44.63 17.53 32.95
N SER A 7 -43.75 17.95 33.86
CA SER A 7 -42.30 17.78 33.73
C SER A 7 -41.97 16.30 34.01
N TYR A 8 -41.82 15.51 32.95
CA TYR A 8 -41.22 14.20 33.07
C TYR A 8 -39.74 14.38 33.41
N ASN A 9 -39.38 14.12 34.66
CA ASN A 9 -37.99 14.01 35.10
C ASN A 9 -37.33 12.89 34.29
N THR A 10 -36.64 13.25 33.20
CA THR A 10 -35.74 12.35 32.47
C THR A 10 -34.55 12.06 33.36
N ILE A 11 -34.71 11.08 34.26
CA ILE A 11 -33.59 10.36 34.84
C ILE A 11 -32.96 9.61 33.66
N SER A 12 -31.96 10.23 33.04
CA SER A 12 -31.07 9.54 32.11
C SER A 12 -30.31 8.49 32.91
N ILE A 13 -30.89 7.28 33.00
CA ILE A 13 -30.17 6.11 33.46
C ILE A 13 -29.06 5.89 32.43
N TYR A 14 -27.87 6.42 32.73
CA TYR A 14 -26.65 5.94 32.12
C TYR A 14 -26.54 4.46 32.48
N ARG A 15 -27.11 3.57 31.64
CA ARG A 15 -26.71 2.17 31.61
C ARG A 15 -25.25 2.19 31.19
N ILE A 16 -24.36 2.26 32.17
CA ILE A 16 -23.05 1.65 32.02
C ILE A 16 -23.37 0.18 31.78
N GLU A 17 -23.42 -0.23 30.51
CA GLU A 17 -23.54 -1.64 30.13
C GLU A 17 -22.27 -2.36 30.61
N LEU A 18 -22.25 -2.70 31.90
CA LEU A 18 -21.25 -3.57 32.46
C LEU A 18 -21.46 -4.94 31.80
N ASN A 19 -20.45 -5.38 31.04
CA ASN A 19 -20.43 -6.71 30.45
C ASN A 19 -20.78 -7.75 31.53
N PRO A 20 -21.55 -8.81 31.19
CA PRO A 20 -21.95 -9.80 32.17
C PRO A 20 -20.70 -10.41 32.84
N PRO A 21 -20.70 -10.57 34.18
CA PRO A 21 -19.58 -11.19 34.87
C PRO A 21 -19.40 -12.64 34.42
N CYS A 22 -18.16 -13.13 34.32
CA CYS A 22 -17.94 -14.55 34.07
C CYS A 22 -18.32 -15.39 35.29
N LEU A 23 -18.76 -16.63 35.04
CA LEU A 23 -19.03 -17.65 36.05
C LEU A 23 -17.76 -18.31 36.63
N CYS A 24 -16.63 -17.62 36.48
CA CYS A 24 -15.34 -18.01 37.03
C CYS A 24 -15.34 -17.80 38.56
N ARG A 25 -14.50 -18.55 39.30
CA ARG A 25 -14.37 -18.44 40.77
C ARG A 25 -14.20 -17.00 41.31
N ASN A 26 -13.61 -16.12 40.50
CA ASN A 26 -13.31 -14.73 40.87
C ASN A 26 -14.19 -13.67 40.16
N GLN A 27 -15.28 -14.06 39.50
CA GLN A 27 -16.26 -13.16 38.84
C GLN A 27 -15.63 -12.02 38.00
N HIS A 28 -14.62 -12.35 37.18
CA HIS A 28 -13.98 -11.39 36.29
C HIS A 28 -14.94 -10.88 35.21
N VAL A 29 -14.60 -9.71 34.64
CA VAL A 29 -15.37 -9.09 33.56
C VAL A 29 -15.21 -9.91 32.27
N SER A 30 -16.30 -10.13 31.56
CA SER A 30 -16.27 -10.71 30.20
C SER A 30 -15.94 -9.64 29.16
N LYS A 31 -15.48 -10.07 27.99
CA LYS A 31 -15.18 -9.19 26.87
C LYS A 31 -16.15 -9.42 25.73
N LEU A 32 -16.70 -8.34 25.17
CA LEU A 32 -17.46 -8.36 23.94
C LEU A 32 -16.56 -8.68 22.74
N ARG A 33 -16.97 -9.65 21.93
CA ARG A 33 -16.30 -10.08 20.70
C ARG A 33 -17.35 -10.24 19.59
N GLU A 34 -16.87 -10.28 18.36
CA GLU A 34 -17.70 -10.49 17.18
C GLU A 34 -17.22 -11.75 16.45
N ALA A 35 -18.16 -12.63 16.10
CA ALA A 35 -17.87 -13.82 15.33
C ALA A 35 -17.86 -13.51 13.83
N TRP A 36 -16.85 -14.02 13.13
CA TRP A 36 -16.77 -13.98 11.67
C TRP A 36 -16.57 -15.40 11.13
N LYS A 37 -17.60 -16.22 11.30
CA LYS A 37 -17.68 -17.59 10.76
C LYS A 37 -18.92 -17.72 9.86
N PRO A 38 -18.94 -18.64 8.88
CA PRO A 38 -20.09 -18.79 7.97
C PRO A 38 -21.44 -18.92 8.68
N ASN A 39 -21.46 -19.66 9.80
CA ASN A 39 -22.69 -19.91 10.55
C ASN A 39 -23.11 -18.78 11.50
N ASN A 40 -22.18 -17.86 11.84
CA ASN A 40 -22.38 -16.77 12.79
C ASN A 40 -21.60 -15.50 12.33
N PRO A 41 -21.91 -14.92 11.16
CA PRO A 41 -21.24 -13.71 10.71
C PRO A 41 -21.76 -12.49 11.48
N ALA A 42 -20.84 -11.60 11.88
CA ALA A 42 -21.09 -10.38 12.64
C ALA A 42 -21.87 -10.58 13.96
N ARG A 43 -21.98 -11.81 14.47
CA ARG A 43 -22.78 -12.09 15.68
C ARG A 43 -21.93 -11.83 16.91
N ARG A 44 -22.39 -10.96 17.81
CA ARG A 44 -21.62 -10.60 19.00
C ARG A 44 -21.83 -11.58 20.14
N TYR A 45 -20.77 -11.81 20.89
CA TYR A 45 -20.77 -12.69 22.06
C TYR A 45 -19.83 -12.17 23.15
N TYR A 46 -20.14 -12.52 24.39
CA TYR A 46 -19.26 -12.35 25.53
C TYR A 46 -18.44 -13.61 25.76
N ILE A 47 -17.15 -13.43 26.03
CA ILE A 47 -16.25 -14.51 26.45
C ILE A 47 -15.44 -14.06 27.68
N CYS A 48 -15.11 -15.00 28.57
CA CYS A 48 -14.23 -14.67 29.70
C CYS A 48 -12.86 -14.18 29.21
N THR A 49 -12.34 -13.12 29.84
CA THR A 49 -10.99 -12.60 29.58
C THR A 49 -9.89 -13.61 29.89
N LYS A 50 -10.10 -14.52 30.85
CA LYS A 50 -9.18 -15.62 31.20
C LYS A 50 -9.33 -16.89 30.34
N SER A 51 -10.28 -16.92 29.41
CA SER A 51 -10.54 -18.11 28.58
C SER A 51 -9.35 -18.55 27.71
N MET A 52 -8.34 -17.68 27.48
CA MET A 52 -7.21 -17.94 26.60
C MET A 52 -5.84 -18.02 27.30
N ILE A 53 -5.79 -17.95 28.64
CA ILE A 53 -4.54 -17.68 29.38
C ILE A 53 -4.07 -18.86 30.25
N SER A 54 -4.93 -19.82 30.61
CA SER A 54 -4.54 -20.91 31.54
C SER A 54 -5.26 -22.23 31.29
N ASN A 55 -4.66 -23.34 31.77
CA ASN A 55 -5.28 -24.67 31.80
C ASN A 55 -6.58 -24.73 32.62
N ASP A 56 -6.81 -23.77 33.52
CA ASP A 56 -8.05 -23.55 34.29
C ASP A 56 -8.96 -22.51 33.58
N SER A 57 -9.07 -22.60 32.26
CA SER A 57 -9.75 -21.61 31.43
C SER A 57 -11.25 -21.61 31.71
N CYS A 58 -11.77 -20.45 32.13
CA CYS A 58 -13.21 -20.26 32.27
C CYS A 58 -13.84 -20.29 30.87
N ASN A 59 -14.68 -21.30 30.61
CA ASN A 59 -15.41 -21.49 29.35
C ASN A 59 -16.69 -20.65 29.25
N PHE A 60 -16.77 -19.53 29.97
CA PHE A 60 -17.92 -18.64 29.89
C PHE A 60 -18.06 -18.10 28.47
N PHE A 61 -19.23 -18.33 27.89
CA PHE A 61 -19.63 -17.90 26.56
C PHE A 61 -21.11 -17.55 26.57
N GLN A 62 -21.47 -16.39 26.03
CA GLN A 62 -22.86 -15.98 25.90
C GLN A 62 -23.06 -15.18 24.62
N TRP A 63 -24.03 -15.56 23.79
CA TRP A 63 -24.44 -14.74 22.66
C TRP A 63 -25.14 -13.47 23.16
N LEU A 64 -24.71 -12.31 22.65
CA LEU A 64 -25.40 -11.03 22.88
C LEU A 64 -26.57 -10.89 21.90
N ASP A 65 -26.31 -11.17 20.62
CA ASP A 65 -27.32 -11.04 19.57
C ASP A 65 -28.06 -12.35 19.31
N PRO A 66 -29.35 -12.31 18.93
CA PRO A 66 -30.05 -13.49 18.44
C PRO A 66 -29.41 -14.04 17.16
N THR A 67 -29.72 -15.29 16.82
CA THR A 67 -29.28 -15.85 15.54
C THR A 67 -29.99 -15.15 14.39
N LEU A 68 -29.24 -14.79 13.35
CA LEU A 68 -29.81 -14.20 12.14
C LEU A 68 -30.44 -15.31 11.27
N PRO A 69 -31.54 -15.00 10.53
CA PRO A 69 -32.06 -15.89 9.49
C PRO A 69 -30.97 -16.23 8.46
N LYS A 70 -31.06 -17.43 7.86
CA LYS A 70 -30.04 -17.97 6.93
C LYS A 70 -29.68 -16.99 5.82
N HIS A 71 -30.67 -16.37 5.18
CA HIS A 71 -30.46 -15.41 4.09
C HIS A 71 -29.51 -14.26 4.49
N TYR A 72 -29.72 -13.66 5.66
CA TYR A 72 -28.87 -12.56 6.14
C TYR A 72 -27.46 -13.03 6.49
N LYS A 73 -27.31 -14.25 7.04
CA LYS A 73 -25.99 -14.84 7.30
C LYS A 73 -25.21 -15.04 6.02
N ASP A 74 -25.84 -15.65 5.01
CA ASP A 74 -25.22 -15.89 3.72
C ASP A 74 -24.80 -14.57 3.05
N MET A 75 -25.67 -13.54 3.10
CA MET A 75 -25.38 -12.21 2.57
C MET A 75 -24.17 -11.55 3.25
N LEU A 76 -24.15 -11.49 4.59
CA LEU A 76 -23.04 -10.90 5.35
C LEU A 76 -21.73 -11.65 5.13
N TRP A 77 -21.79 -12.98 5.08
CA TRP A 77 -20.61 -13.80 4.83
C TRP A 77 -20.05 -13.58 3.42
N ASN A 78 -20.90 -13.55 2.40
CA ASN A 78 -20.49 -13.29 1.02
C ASN A 78 -19.92 -11.87 0.85
N MET A 79 -20.48 -10.88 1.54
CA MET A 79 -19.93 -9.53 1.57
C MET A 79 -18.54 -9.50 2.20
N LYS A 80 -18.33 -10.19 3.32
CA LYS A 80 -17.02 -10.32 3.96
C LYS A 80 -16.00 -10.93 3.00
N LEU A 81 -16.34 -12.05 2.36
CA LEU A 81 -15.45 -12.73 1.41
C LEU A 81 -15.07 -11.81 0.24
N ARG A 82 -16.04 -11.07 -0.30
CA ARG A 82 -15.79 -10.10 -1.37
C ARG A 82 -14.87 -8.97 -0.90
N ASN A 83 -15.07 -8.45 0.31
CA ASN A 83 -14.22 -7.40 0.86
C ASN A 83 -12.78 -7.89 1.10
N ASP A 84 -12.62 -9.10 1.65
CA ASP A 84 -11.31 -9.71 1.88
C ASP A 84 -10.56 -9.90 0.55
N ASP A 85 -11.24 -10.38 -0.48
CA ASP A 85 -10.68 -10.51 -1.84
C ASP A 85 -10.32 -9.15 -2.47
N LEU A 86 -11.18 -8.14 -2.31
CA LEU A 86 -10.91 -6.79 -2.78
C LEU A 86 -9.70 -6.17 -2.08
N LEU A 87 -9.51 -6.40 -0.79
CA LEU A 87 -8.34 -5.93 -0.04
C LEU A 87 -7.04 -6.54 -0.59
N VAL A 88 -7.04 -7.85 -0.89
CA VAL A 88 -5.90 -8.53 -1.51
C VAL A 88 -5.60 -7.94 -2.89
N ARG A 89 -6.61 -7.84 -3.75
CA ARG A 89 -6.44 -7.28 -5.10
C ARG A 89 -5.96 -5.84 -5.07
N ASN A 90 -6.49 -5.02 -4.17
CA ASN A 90 -6.05 -3.64 -4.00
C ASN A 90 -4.56 -3.57 -3.56
N GLY A 91 -4.14 -4.46 -2.66
CA GLY A 91 -2.73 -4.59 -2.28
C GLY A 91 -1.82 -4.89 -3.49
N GLN A 92 -2.24 -5.81 -4.37
CA GLN A 92 -1.50 -6.14 -5.59
C GLN A 92 -1.43 -4.95 -6.57
N VAL A 93 -2.54 -4.21 -6.74
CA VAL A 93 -2.57 -3.02 -7.61
C VAL A 93 -1.60 -1.95 -7.10
N VAL A 94 -1.59 -1.68 -5.78
CA VAL A 94 -0.65 -0.71 -5.18
C VAL A 94 0.81 -1.14 -5.39
N GLU A 95 1.12 -2.43 -5.27
CA GLU A 95 2.47 -2.93 -5.53
C GLU A 95 2.87 -2.78 -7.00
N LEU A 96 1.96 -3.11 -7.93
CA LEU A 96 2.17 -2.94 -9.36
C LEU A 96 2.37 -1.48 -9.74
N GLN A 97 1.59 -0.56 -9.16
CA GLN A 97 1.77 0.87 -9.37
C GLN A 97 3.17 1.34 -8.96
N LYS A 98 3.69 0.88 -7.81
CA LYS A 98 5.07 1.17 -7.39
C LYS A 98 6.10 0.67 -8.41
N LYS A 99 5.92 -0.55 -8.94
CA LYS A 99 6.81 -1.12 -9.96
C LYS A 99 6.76 -0.31 -11.27
N VAL A 100 5.56 0.11 -11.69
CA VAL A 100 5.36 0.94 -12.88
C VAL A 100 6.07 2.29 -12.73
N GLU A 101 5.90 2.97 -11.59
CA GLU A 101 6.57 4.27 -11.35
C GLU A 101 8.09 4.13 -11.30
N LYS A 102 8.61 3.10 -10.63
CA LYS A 102 10.05 2.79 -10.66
C LYS A 102 10.55 2.58 -12.09
N HIS A 103 9.80 1.82 -12.89
CA HIS A 103 10.17 1.56 -14.28
C HIS A 103 10.13 2.84 -15.14
N LYS A 104 9.20 3.77 -14.89
CA LYS A 104 9.16 5.07 -15.56
C LYS A 104 10.41 5.90 -15.25
N LEU A 105 10.79 5.99 -13.98
CA LEU A 105 11.99 6.70 -13.54
C LEU A 105 13.26 6.11 -14.17
N LEU A 106 13.39 4.78 -14.16
CA LEU A 106 14.54 4.10 -14.78
C LEU A 106 14.61 4.35 -16.30
N ARG A 107 13.47 4.35 -17.00
CA ARG A 107 13.44 4.69 -18.43
C ARG A 107 13.88 6.13 -18.67
N LYS A 108 13.44 7.06 -17.83
CA LYS A 108 13.83 8.47 -17.94
C LYS A 108 15.32 8.66 -17.70
N ALA A 109 15.86 8.13 -16.60
CA ALA A 109 17.29 8.21 -16.29
C ALA A 109 18.16 7.55 -17.38
N LYS A 110 17.71 6.42 -17.95
CA LYS A 110 18.42 5.79 -19.06
C LYS A 110 18.46 6.68 -20.30
N LYS A 111 17.35 7.33 -20.66
CA LYS A 111 17.32 8.28 -21.79
C LYS A 111 18.28 9.45 -21.57
N GLU A 112 18.26 10.06 -20.38
CA GLU A 112 19.17 11.16 -20.03
C GLU A 112 20.64 10.74 -20.11
N LEU A 113 20.95 9.51 -19.66
CA LEU A 113 22.30 8.94 -19.77
C LEU A 113 22.71 8.71 -21.23
N ASP A 114 21.83 8.14 -22.04
CA ASP A 114 22.09 7.88 -23.45
C ASP A 114 22.26 9.20 -24.23
N GLU A 115 21.46 10.23 -23.92
CA GLU A 115 21.59 11.58 -24.49
C GLU A 115 22.94 12.25 -24.10
N ALA A 116 23.37 12.13 -22.84
CA ALA A 116 24.66 12.65 -22.40
C ALA A 116 25.83 11.96 -23.11
N ARG A 117 25.78 10.63 -23.29
CA ARG A 117 26.80 9.88 -24.04
C ARG A 117 26.86 10.29 -25.50
N ILE A 118 25.71 10.54 -26.13
CA ILE A 118 25.67 11.03 -27.51
C ILE A 118 26.34 12.40 -27.62
N GLN A 119 26.10 13.31 -26.66
CA GLN A 119 26.74 14.62 -26.65
C GLN A 119 28.27 14.53 -26.52
N GLU A 120 28.76 13.67 -25.63
CA GLU A 120 30.20 13.44 -25.45
C GLU A 120 30.86 12.95 -26.75
N LEU A 121 30.24 11.96 -27.41
CA LEU A 121 30.71 11.44 -28.70
C LEU A 121 30.69 12.50 -29.82
N ILE A 122 29.69 13.38 -29.83
CA ILE A 122 29.63 14.49 -30.80
C ILE A 122 30.82 15.43 -30.62
N ILE A 123 31.13 15.81 -29.37
CA ILE A 123 32.27 16.68 -29.05
C ILE A 123 33.60 16.02 -29.47
N GLU A 124 33.77 14.73 -29.20
CA GLU A 124 34.95 13.97 -29.62
C GLU A 124 35.09 13.94 -31.16
N ILE A 125 34.00 13.66 -31.87
CA ILE A 125 33.98 13.66 -33.34
C ILE A 125 34.34 15.05 -33.90
N GLU A 126 33.83 16.12 -33.32
CA GLU A 126 34.16 17.49 -33.74
C GLU A 126 35.63 17.83 -33.51
N SER A 127 36.18 17.45 -32.36
CA SER A 127 37.60 17.59 -32.05
C SER A 127 38.46 16.81 -33.05
N MET A 128 38.12 15.54 -33.32
CA MET A 128 38.80 14.71 -34.30
C MET A 128 38.74 15.32 -35.70
N LYS A 129 37.58 15.84 -36.13
CA LYS A 129 37.45 16.54 -37.43
C LYS A 129 38.36 17.76 -37.51
N LYS A 130 38.48 18.55 -36.43
CA LYS A 130 39.37 19.71 -36.39
C LYS A 130 40.84 19.30 -36.49
N MET A 131 41.23 18.24 -35.79
CA MET A 131 42.58 17.68 -35.88
C MET A 131 42.89 17.16 -37.28
N LEU A 132 41.96 16.42 -37.89
CA LEU A 132 42.10 15.92 -39.25
C LEU A 132 42.32 17.06 -40.26
N LYS A 133 41.54 18.15 -40.18
CA LYS A 133 41.72 19.32 -41.04
C LYS A 133 43.12 19.92 -40.92
N LYS A 134 43.67 20.01 -39.69
CA LYS A 134 45.03 20.51 -39.46
C LYS A 134 46.09 19.59 -40.07
N VAL A 135 45.95 18.27 -39.89
CA VAL A 135 46.88 17.28 -40.46
C VAL A 135 46.87 17.37 -41.99
N VAL A 136 45.69 17.42 -42.61
CA VAL A 136 45.55 17.57 -44.07
C VAL A 136 46.25 18.83 -44.58
N LEU A 137 46.06 19.98 -43.90
CA LEU A 137 46.73 21.23 -44.28
C LEU A 137 48.25 21.11 -44.22
N ILE A 138 48.80 20.54 -43.15
CA ILE A 138 50.24 20.33 -42.98
C ILE A 138 50.79 19.42 -44.09
N THR A 139 50.09 18.32 -44.40
CA THR A 139 50.51 17.41 -45.47
C THR A 139 50.51 18.08 -46.84
N LEU A 140 49.53 18.94 -47.14
CA LEU A 140 49.49 19.69 -48.41
C LEU A 140 50.66 20.67 -48.53
N VAL A 141 50.97 21.41 -47.46
CA VAL A 141 52.13 22.33 -47.44
C VAL A 141 53.44 21.59 -47.64
N TYR A 142 53.61 20.44 -46.97
CA TYR A 142 54.79 19.59 -47.13
C TYR A 142 54.94 19.10 -48.57
N LEU A 143 53.87 18.62 -49.19
CA LEU A 143 53.89 18.17 -50.59
C LEU A 143 54.27 19.30 -51.56
N LEU A 144 53.72 20.51 -51.35
CA LEU A 144 54.08 21.68 -52.16
C LEU A 144 55.57 22.01 -52.04
N PHE A 145 56.10 21.98 -50.82
CA PHE A 145 57.53 22.21 -50.57
C PHE A 145 58.42 21.19 -51.29
N VAL A 146 58.07 19.90 -51.23
CA VAL A 146 58.79 18.83 -51.94
C VAL A 146 58.77 19.07 -53.45
N VAL A 147 57.62 19.40 -54.03
CA VAL A 147 57.51 19.68 -55.48
C VAL A 147 58.38 20.88 -55.88
N MET A 148 58.35 21.97 -55.11
CA MET A 148 59.18 23.14 -55.38
C MET A 148 60.68 22.83 -55.30
N TYR A 149 61.11 22.02 -54.33
CA TYR A 149 62.51 21.61 -54.19
C TYR A 149 63.02 20.88 -55.43
N PHE A 150 62.23 19.94 -55.97
CA PHE A 150 62.60 19.20 -57.18
C PHE A 150 62.61 20.04 -58.47
N GLN A 151 61.95 21.20 -58.50
CA GLN A 151 62.02 22.11 -59.67
C GLN A 151 63.24 23.04 -59.65
N LEU A 152 63.90 23.18 -58.50
CA LEU A 152 65.06 24.07 -58.30
C LEU A 152 66.41 23.36 -58.43
N VAL A 153 66.42 22.03 -58.36
CA VAL A 153 67.60 21.14 -58.51
C VAL A 153 67.61 20.54 -59.90
#